data_AF-A0A6I6XFB0-F1
#
_entry.id   AF-A0A6I6XFB0-F1
#
_cell.length_a   1.000
_cell.length_b   1.000
_cell.length_c   1.000
_cell.angle_alpha   90.00
_cell.angle_beta   90.00
_cell.angle_gamma   90.00
#
_symmetry.space_group_name_H-M   'P 1'
#
loop_
_entity.id
_entity.type
_entity.pdbx_description
1 polymer ?
#
loop_
_entity_poly.entity_id
_entity_poly.type
_entity_poly.pdbx_seq_one_letter_code
_entity_poly.pdbx_strand_id
1 'polypeptide(L)'
;MMAGIPKPWLDELNDQFALITDPDGRAAVLDAMAYAAHRRREVSADDLVDMLELSEAARAWGLMEHEEAYHIGLFAFDPAYTRPFKAGSDTSGQY
;
A
#
# COMPACT_ATOMS: atom_id res chain seq x y z
N MET A 1 1.02 7.88 25.66
CA MET A 1 -0.38 7.89 25.18
C MET A 1 -0.42 8.86 24.04
N MET A 2 -0.94 8.43 22.88
CA MET A 2 -0.96 9.12 21.57
C MET A 2 -1.78 10.44 21.57
N ALA A 3 -1.49 11.35 22.49
CA ALA A 3 -2.15 12.63 22.61
C ALA A 3 -1.47 13.62 21.68
N GLY A 4 -2.18 14.05 20.63
CA GLY A 4 -1.67 15.05 19.68
C GLY A 4 -1.24 14.51 18.32
N ILE A 5 -1.63 13.28 17.95
CA ILE A 5 -1.40 12.81 16.58
C ILE A 5 -2.12 13.71 15.56
N PRO A 6 -1.44 14.08 14.46
CA PRO A 6 -2.06 14.86 13.39
C PRO A 6 -3.30 14.16 12.83
N LYS A 7 -4.44 14.83 12.88
CA LYS A 7 -5.69 14.32 12.30
C LYS A 7 -5.58 13.87 10.84
N PRO A 8 -4.87 14.60 9.94
CA PRO A 8 -4.67 14.14 8.56
C PRO A 8 -4.00 12.76 8.46
N TRP A 9 -3.09 12.44 9.38
CA TRP A 9 -2.42 11.14 9.40
C TRP A 9 -3.39 10.03 9.82
N LEU A 10 -4.26 10.30 10.81
CA LEU A 10 -5.33 9.36 11.19
C LEU A 10 -6.35 9.19 10.07
N ASP A 11 -6.69 10.24 9.34
CA ASP A 11 -7.65 10.16 8.23
C ASP A 11 -7.09 9.26 7.11
N GLU A 12 -5.79 9.35 6.81
CA GLU A 12 -5.10 8.44 5.87
C GLU A 12 -5.07 6.99 6.39
N LEU A 13 -4.73 6.78 7.68
CA LEU A 13 -4.71 5.46 8.31
C LEU A 13 -6.10 4.79 8.31
N ASN A 14 -7.15 5.58 8.44
CA ASN A 14 -8.53 5.08 8.45
C ASN A 14 -9.11 4.86 7.04
N ASP A 15 -8.42 5.26 5.97
CA ASP A 15 -8.80 4.93 4.61
C ASP A 15 -8.41 3.48 4.28
N GLN A 16 -9.19 2.55 4.83
CA GLN A 16 -9.03 1.12 4.67
C GLN A 16 -9.08 0.69 3.20
N PHE A 17 -9.92 1.33 2.39
CA PHE A 17 -10.01 0.99 0.98
C PHE A 17 -8.71 1.34 0.25
N ALA A 18 -8.17 2.53 0.50
CA ALA A 18 -6.87 2.91 -0.04
C ALA A 18 -5.76 1.96 0.42
N LEU A 19 -5.73 1.60 1.70
CA LEU A 19 -4.75 0.66 2.27
C LEU A 19 -4.81 -0.75 1.66
N ILE A 20 -6.00 -1.27 1.35
CA ILE A 20 -6.16 -2.58 0.69
C ILE A 20 -5.74 -2.51 -0.78
N THR A 21 -6.01 -1.40 -1.48
CA THR A 21 -5.71 -1.27 -2.91
C THR A 21 -4.25 -0.98 -3.23
N ASP A 22 -3.54 -0.28 -2.33
CA ASP A 22 -2.12 0.06 -2.47
C ASP A 22 -1.42 0.06 -1.09
N PRO A 23 -1.21 -1.11 -0.47
CA PRO A 23 -0.65 -1.19 0.88
C PRO A 23 0.73 -0.56 1.00
N ASP A 24 1.63 -0.83 0.05
CA ASP A 24 2.99 -0.32 0.05
C ASP A 24 3.03 1.20 -0.19
N GLY A 25 2.24 1.73 -1.13
CA GLY A 25 2.20 3.15 -1.42
C GLY A 25 1.62 3.96 -0.26
N ARG A 26 0.59 3.43 0.41
CA ARG A 26 -0.05 4.12 1.55
C ARG A 26 0.80 4.07 2.82
N ALA A 27 1.54 2.98 3.05
CA ALA A 27 2.55 2.94 4.12
C ALA A 27 3.62 4.01 3.93
N ALA A 28 4.13 4.19 2.70
CA ALA A 28 5.11 5.23 2.40
C ALA A 28 4.58 6.66 2.65
N VAL A 29 3.28 6.89 2.37
CA VAL A 29 2.62 8.17 2.68
C VAL A 29 2.51 8.39 4.19
N LEU A 30 2.08 7.38 4.95
CA LEU A 30 1.97 7.43 6.40
C LEU A 30 3.33 7.72 7.07
N ASP A 31 4.39 7.06 6.61
CA ASP A 31 5.77 7.29 7.08
C ASP A 31 6.22 8.73 6.79
N ALA A 32 6.00 9.19 5.55
CA ALA A 32 6.38 10.55 5.15
C ALA A 32 5.67 11.61 5.99
N MET A 33 4.39 11.40 6.30
CA MET A 33 3.58 12.26 7.15
C MET A 33 4.06 12.23 8.61
N ALA A 34 4.39 11.06 9.16
CA ALA A 34 4.95 10.90 10.50
C ALA A 34 6.29 11.65 10.65
N TYR A 35 7.20 11.45 9.70
CA TYR A 35 8.47 12.19 9.66
C TYR A 35 8.25 13.70 9.49
N ALA A 36 7.28 14.13 8.70
CA ALA A 36 6.96 15.54 8.53
C ALA A 36 6.45 16.17 9.83
N ALA A 37 5.55 15.50 10.54
CA ALA A 37 5.02 15.95 11.83
C ALA A 37 6.14 16.05 12.88
N HIS A 38 7.03 15.06 12.95
CA HIS A 38 8.17 15.09 13.87
C HIS A 38 9.14 16.23 13.55
N ARG A 39 9.44 16.46 12.26
CA ARG A 39 10.27 17.61 11.84
C ARG A 39 9.66 18.96 12.22
N ARG A 40 8.33 19.08 12.21
CA ARG A 40 7.59 20.26 12.69
C ARG A 40 7.46 20.33 14.22
N ARG A 41 7.97 19.31 14.94
CA ARG A 41 7.84 19.14 16.40
C ARG A 41 6.39 19.09 16.88
N GLU A 42 5.49 18.61 16.02
CA GLU A 42 4.08 18.36 16.37
C GLU A 42 3.92 17.08 17.20
N VAL A 43 4.85 16.13 17.03
CA VAL A 43 4.88 14.84 17.72
C VAL A 43 6.26 14.58 18.32
N SER A 44 6.29 13.88 19.45
CA SER A 44 7.55 13.51 20.10
C SER A 44 8.29 12.41 19.32
N ALA A 45 9.49 12.04 19.78
CA ALA A 45 10.20 10.89 19.21
C ALA A 45 9.47 9.57 19.52
N ASP A 46 8.87 9.46 20.71
CA ASP A 46 8.09 8.28 21.10
C ASP A 46 6.83 8.17 20.24
N ASP A 47 6.12 9.28 20.03
CA ASP A 47 4.95 9.31 19.13
C ASP A 47 5.32 9.01 17.68
N LEU A 48 6.51 9.42 17.22
CA LEU A 48 7.01 9.07 15.89
C LEU A 48 7.19 7.55 15.75
N VAL A 49 7.81 6.89 16.72
CA VAL A 49 7.99 5.43 16.71
C VAL A 49 6.64 4.74 16.63
N ASP A 50 5.72 5.12 17.51
CA ASP A 50 4.33 4.67 17.56
C ASP A 50 3.61 4.81 16.20
N MET A 51 3.79 5.94 15.51
CA MET A 51 3.21 6.19 14.18
C MET A 51 3.83 5.29 13.10
N LEU A 52 5.14 5.06 13.12
CA LEU A 52 5.82 4.20 12.16
C LEU A 52 5.46 2.71 12.37
N GLU A 53 5.32 2.29 13.61
CA GLU A 53 4.85 0.93 13.94
C GLU A 53 3.42 0.69 13.45
N LEU A 54 2.52 1.67 13.62
CA LEU A 54 1.16 1.60 13.08
C LEU A 54 1.12 1.61 11.55
N SER A 55 2.01 2.37 10.90
CA SER A 55 2.15 2.40 9.44
C SER A 55 2.50 1.01 8.88
N GLU A 56 3.49 0.34 9.47
CA GLU A 56 3.88 -1.01 9.07
C GLU A 56 2.81 -2.04 9.41
N ALA A 57 2.11 -1.91 10.53
CA ALA A 57 0.98 -2.78 10.87
C ALA A 57 -0.17 -2.64 9.85
N ALA A 58 -0.47 -1.41 9.42
CA ALA A 58 -1.49 -1.14 8.41
C ALA A 58 -1.09 -1.71 7.04
N ARG A 59 0.19 -1.64 6.69
CA ARG A 59 0.74 -2.27 5.49
C ARG A 59 0.57 -3.79 5.50
N ALA A 60 0.97 -4.44 6.59
CA ALA A 60 0.87 -5.89 6.74
C ALA A 60 -0.60 -6.35 6.69
N TRP A 61 -1.52 -5.60 7.31
CA TRP A 61 -2.95 -5.85 7.20
C TRP A 61 -3.46 -5.66 5.77
N GLY A 62 -3.11 -4.56 5.10
CA GLY A 62 -3.50 -4.29 3.72
C GLY A 62 -3.04 -5.37 2.75
N LEU A 63 -1.82 -5.88 2.90
CA LEU A 63 -1.30 -7.00 2.09
C LEU A 63 -2.11 -8.28 2.31
N MET A 64 -2.45 -8.61 3.56
CA MET A 64 -3.27 -9.77 3.88
C MET A 64 -4.69 -9.66 3.28
N GLU A 65 -5.35 -8.51 3.43
CA GLU A 65 -6.68 -8.26 2.86
C GLU A 65 -6.66 -8.23 1.33
N HIS A 66 -5.58 -7.73 0.72
CA HIS A 66 -5.40 -7.74 -0.73
C HIS A 66 -5.36 -9.17 -1.27
N GLU A 67 -4.61 -10.06 -0.61
CA GLU A 67 -4.56 -11.48 -0.93
C GLU A 67 -5.92 -12.17 -0.71
N GLU A 68 -6.63 -11.86 0.38
CA GLU A 68 -7.97 -12.40 0.63
C GLU A 68 -8.99 -11.92 -0.41
N ALA A 69 -8.93 -10.65 -0.82
CA ALA A 69 -9.80 -10.06 -1.83
C ALA A 69 -9.57 -10.68 -3.23
N TYR A 70 -8.34 -11.08 -3.55
CA TYR A 70 -8.06 -11.93 -4.72
C TYR A 70 -8.62 -13.34 -4.54
N HIS A 71 -8.49 -13.93 -3.35
CA HIS A 71 -8.95 -15.29 -3.06
C HIS A 71 -10.47 -15.44 -3.15
N ILE A 72 -11.24 -14.42 -2.71
CA ILE A 72 -12.71 -14.41 -2.77
C ILE A 72 -13.27 -13.85 -4.09
N GLY A 73 -12.41 -13.43 -5.03
CA GLY A 73 -12.81 -12.94 -6.35
C GLY A 73 -13.38 -11.52 -6.37
N LEU A 74 -13.13 -10.72 -5.33
CA LEU A 74 -13.55 -9.31 -5.25
C LEU A 74 -12.68 -8.42 -6.15
N PHE A 75 -11.39 -8.73 -6.24
CA PHE A 75 -10.52 -8.17 -7.27
C PHE A 75 -10.49 -9.11 -8.48
N ALA A 76 -10.99 -8.65 -9.62
CA ALA A 76 -10.92 -9.41 -10.85
C ALA A 76 -9.45 -9.54 -11.27
N PHE A 77 -8.96 -10.77 -11.39
CA PHE A 77 -7.78 -11.07 -12.17
C PHE A 77 -8.00 -10.54 -13.59
N ASP A 78 -7.23 -9.53 -14.03
CA ASP A 78 -7.21 -9.12 -15.43
C ASP A 78 -6.18 -9.97 -16.19
N PRO A 79 -6.60 -10.97 -16.99
CA PRO A 79 -5.68 -11.76 -17.81
C PRO A 79 -4.92 -10.92 -18.85
N ALA A 80 -5.32 -9.67 -19.13
CA ALA A 80 -4.64 -8.79 -20.09
C ALA A 80 -3.26 -8.31 -19.60
N TYR A 81 -2.96 -8.35 -18.30
CA TYR A 81 -1.61 -8.08 -17.79
C TYR A 81 -0.64 -9.23 -18.15
N THR A 82 -1.15 -10.43 -18.40
CA THR A 82 -0.37 -11.56 -18.91
C THR A 82 -0.46 -11.59 -20.44
N ARG A 83 0.02 -10.55 -21.13
CA ARG A 83 0.26 -10.69 -22.58
C ARG A 83 1.41 -11.69 -22.77
N PRO A 84 1.20 -12.87 -23.38
CA PRO A 84 2.33 -13.70 -23.76
C PRO A 84 3.15 -12.92 -24.77
N PHE A 85 4.45 -12.78 -24.50
CA PHE A 85 5.43 -12.38 -25.49
C PHE A 85 5.25 -13.32 -26.70
N LYS A 86 4.66 -12.83 -27.80
CA LYS A 86 4.65 -13.56 -29.06
C LYS A 86 6.08 -13.60 -29.57
N ALA A 87 6.79 -14.68 -29.23
CA ALA A 87 7.97 -15.07 -29.98
C ALA A 87 7.55 -15.20 -31.46
N GLY A 88 8.24 -14.45 -32.32
CA GLY A 88 7.93 -14.38 -33.74
C GLY A 88 7.87 -15.77 -34.36
N SER A 89 6.73 -16.12 -34.94
CA SER A 89 6.60 -17.29 -35.80
C SER A 89 7.24 -16.96 -37.15
N ASP A 90 8.55 -17.15 -37.22
CA ASP A 90 9.26 -17.37 -38.47
C ASP A 90 8.72 -18.68 -39.07
N THR A 91 7.93 -18.55 -40.14
CA THR A 91 7.62 -19.66 -41.05
C THR A 91 7.94 -19.17 -42.45
N SER A 92 9.24 -19.20 -42.71
CA SER A 92 9.84 -19.29 -44.02
C SER A 92 9.25 -20.48 -44.79
N GLY A 93 8.83 -20.22 -46.03
CA GLY A 93 8.80 -21.19 -47.13
C GLY A 93 7.62 -22.16 -47.16
N GLN A 94 6.63 -21.86 -48.00
CA GLN A 94 5.92 -22.92 -48.73
C GLN A 94 6.11 -22.69 -50.23
N TYR A 95 6.74 -23.69 -50.86
CA TYR A 95 6.81 -23.92 -52.29
C TYR A 95 5.46 -24.39 -52.82
#